data_AF-A0A7W0FY38-F1
#
_entry.id   AF-A0A7W0FY38-F1
#
_cell.length_a   1.000
_cell.length_b   1.000
_cell.length_c   1.000
_cell.angle_alpha   90.00
_cell.angle_beta   90.00
_cell.angle_gamma   90.00
#
_symmetry.space_group_name_H-M   'P 1'
#
loop_
_entity.id
_entity.type
_entity.pdbx_description
1 polymer ?
#
loop_
_entity_poly.entity_id
_entity_poly.type
_entity_poly.pdbx_seq_one_letter_code
_entity_poly.pdbx_strand_id
1 'polypeptide(L)' 'MKQRGSHTWDTVIQYHLCPNCKRIIESRVDFVYRLGKYIKELECPYCKKEITLLQPRKVRPGPFFGSEGPVEWDWSS' A
#
# COMPACT_ATOMS: atom_id res chain seq x y z
N MET A 1 -15.69 38.43 4.75
CA MET A 1 -14.78 37.49 4.08
C MET A 1 -14.94 36.12 4.71
N LYS A 2 -15.52 35.14 4.00
CA LYS A 2 -15.68 33.76 4.51
C LYS A 2 -14.46 32.95 4.07
N GLN A 3 -13.54 32.65 4.99
CA GLN A 3 -12.48 31.68 4.73
C GLN A 3 -13.12 30.28 4.66
N ARG A 4 -13.31 29.75 3.45
CA ARG A 4 -13.63 28.33 3.24
C ARG A 4 -12.32 27.56 3.38
N GLY A 5 -12.15 26.85 4.49
CA GLY A 5 -10.99 25.96 4.67
C GLY A 5 -11.02 24.83 3.65
N SER A 6 -10.09 24.83 2.71
CA SER A 6 -9.92 23.78 1.69
C SER A 6 -8.96 22.69 2.18
N HIS A 7 -9.23 22.14 3.37
CA HIS A 7 -8.40 21.10 3.97
C HIS A 7 -9.00 19.72 3.68
N THR A 8 -9.03 19.35 2.41
CA THR A 8 -9.29 17.97 1.98
C THR A 8 -7.95 17.36 1.60
N TRP A 9 -7.48 16.41 2.41
CA TRP A 9 -6.31 15.61 2.10
C TRP A 9 -6.75 14.25 1.56
N ASP A 10 -6.10 13.78 0.51
CA ASP A 10 -6.30 12.42 0.03
C ASP A 10 -5.86 11.43 1.11
N THR A 11 -6.77 10.54 1.49
CA THR A 11 -6.50 9.49 2.47
C THR A 11 -6.59 8.14 1.79
N VAL A 12 -5.50 7.38 1.84
CA VAL A 12 -5.46 6.00 1.37
C VAL A 12 -5.66 5.06 2.55
N ILE A 13 -6.73 4.27 2.50
CA ILE A 13 -7.03 3.25 3.50
C ILE A 13 -6.82 1.88 2.87
N GLN A 14 -6.00 1.05 3.51
CA GLN A 14 -5.75 -0.32 3.07
C GLN A 14 -6.23 -1.31 4.12
N TYR A 15 -6.92 -2.35 3.66
CA TYR A 15 -7.43 -3.43 4.51
C TYR A 15 -6.56 -4.69 4.36
N HIS A 16 -6.17 -5.27 5.49
CA HIS A 16 -5.30 -6.45 5.54
C HIS A 16 -5.92 -7.53 6.39
N LEU A 17 -5.86 -8.79 5.93
CA LEU A 17 -6.29 -9.92 6.74
C LEU A 17 -5.17 -10.34 7.70
N CYS A 18 -5.43 -10.36 9.00
CA CYS A 18 -4.47 -10.88 9.96
C CYS A 18 -4.26 -12.39 9.76
N PRO A 19 -3.03 -12.88 9.53
CA PRO A 19 -2.77 -14.30 9.33
C PRO A 19 -3.04 -15.13 10.60
N ASN A 20 -2.98 -14.51 11.78
CA ASN A 20 -3.13 -15.21 13.06
C ASN A 20 -4.60 -15.30 13.52
N CYS A 21 -5.30 -14.16 13.62
CA CYS A 21 -6.68 -14.14 14.13
C CYS A 21 -7.75 -14.02 13.04
N LYS A 22 -7.36 -13.95 11.76
CA LYS A 22 -8.26 -13.84 10.58
C LYS A 22 -9.21 -12.64 10.62
N ARG A 23 -8.93 -11.64 11.45
CA ARG A 23 -9.67 -10.37 11.47
C ARG A 23 -9.09 -9.40 10.46
N ILE A 24 -9.95 -8.59 9.87
CA ILE A 24 -9.55 -7.50 8.97
C ILE A 24 -8.98 -6.36 9.82
N ILE A 25 -7.86 -5.82 9.38
CA ILE A 25 -7.14 -4.70 9.98
C ILE A 25 -7.18 -3.54 9.00
N GLU A 26 -7.65 -2.39 9.46
CA GLU A 26 -7.53 -1.13 8.72
C GLU A 26 -6.13 -0.55 8.97
N SER A 27 -5.44 -0.18 7.90
CA SER A 27 -4.17 0.55 7.97
C SER A 27 -4.19 1.78 7.09
N ARG A 28 -3.87 2.92 7.71
CA ARG A 28 -3.67 4.22 7.03
C ARG A 28 -2.19 4.53 6.77
N VAL A 29 -1.29 3.70 7.29
CA VAL A 29 0.16 3.83 7.08
C VAL A 29 0.52 3.27 5.70
N ASP A 30 1.30 4.00 4.93
CA ASP A 30 1.78 3.56 3.62
C ASP A 30 2.99 2.61 3.72
N PHE A 31 3.31 1.95 2.60
CA PHE A 31 4.52 1.15 2.51
C PHE A 31 5.77 2.04 2.46
N VAL A 32 6.80 1.66 3.22
CA VAL A 32 8.09 2.34 3.23
C VAL A 32 9.06 1.57 2.33
N TYR A 33 9.76 2.28 1.46
CA TYR A 33 10.77 1.67 0.59
C TYR A 33 12.07 1.41 1.38
N ARG A 34 12.47 0.15 1.47
CA ARG A 34 13.74 -0.28 2.09
C ARG A 34 14.35 -1.45 1.31
N LEU A 35 15.66 -1.37 1.05
CA LEU A 35 16.46 -2.46 0.45
C LEU A 35 15.85 -3.04 -0.85
N GLY A 36 15.36 -2.20 -1.76
CA GLY A 36 14.79 -2.67 -3.02
C GLY A 36 13.33 -3.13 -2.95
N LYS A 37 12.70 -3.10 -1.77
CA LYS A 37 11.34 -3.61 -1.53
C LYS A 37 10.49 -2.57 -0.81
N TYR A 38 9.17 -2.64 -1.03
CA TYR A 38 8.20 -1.90 -0.24
C TYR A 38 7.82 -2.76 0.97
N ILE A 39 8.09 -2.25 2.16
CA ILE A 39 7.86 -2.93 3.44
C ILE A 39 6.82 -2.14 4.21
N LYS A 40 5.85 -2.85 4.79
CA LYS A 40 4.85 -2.26 5.67
C LYS A 40 4.74 -3.09 6.94
N GLU A 41 5.00 -2.44 8.06
CA GLU A 41 4.97 -3.03 9.39
C GLU A 41 3.66 -2.63 10.06
N LEU A 42 2.88 -3.63 10.49
CA LEU A 42 1.57 -3.45 11.09
C LEU A 42 1.47 -4.27 12.36
N GLU A 43 0.82 -3.72 13.37
CA GLU A 43 0.40 -4.50 14.53
C GLU A 43 -1.10 -4.81 14.41
N CYS A 44 -1.48 -6.07 14.64
CA CYS A 44 -2.90 -6.41 14.70
C CYS A 44 -3.52 -5.90 16.01
N PRO A 45 -4.55 -5.03 15.96
CA PRO A 45 -5.17 -4.48 17.18
C PRO A 45 -5.87 -5.55 18.04
N TYR A 46 -6.17 -6.72 17.46
CA TYR A 46 -6.88 -7.79 18.15
C TYR A 46 -5.98 -8.81 18.82
N CYS A 47 -4.89 -9.22 18.15
CA CYS A 47 -3.99 -10.24 18.67
C CYS A 47 -2.59 -9.72 19.02
N LYS A 48 -2.34 -8.41 18.83
CA LYS A 48 -1.08 -7.71 19.13
C LYS A 48 0.16 -8.33 18.49
N LYS A 49 -0.02 -9.11 17.43
CA LYS A 49 1.08 -9.67 16.65
C LYS A 49 1.49 -8.68 15.57
N GLU A 50 2.80 -8.54 15.41
CA GLU A 50 3.42 -7.80 14.33
C GLU A 50 3.31 -8.57 13.02
N ILE A 51 3.03 -7.84 11.95
CA ILE A 51 2.82 -8.34 10.59
C ILE A 51 3.67 -7.48 9.68
N THR A 52 4.59 -8.13 8.97
CA THR A 52 5.41 -7.49 7.96
C THR A 52 4.88 -7.85 6.58
N LEU A 53 4.33 -6.87 5.87
CA LEU A 53 3.88 -7.02 4.50
C LEU A 53 5.00 -6.61 3.56
N LEU A 54 5.36 -7.50 2.65
CA LEU A 54 6.33 -7.26 1.61
C LEU A 54 5.60 -7.12 0.29
N GLN A 55 5.73 -5.97 -0.35
CA GLN A 55 5.26 -5.78 -1.71
C GLN A 55 6.49 -5.84 -2.64
N PRO A 56 6.73 -7.00 -3.31
CA PRO A 56 7.78 -7.08 -4.31
C PRO A 56 7.41 -6.17 -5.47
N ARG A 57 8.36 -5.35 -5.94
CA ARG A 57 8.19 -4.65 -7.21
C ARG A 57 8.06 -5.75 -8.27
N LYS A 58 6.90 -5.81 -8.97
CA LYS A 58 6.81 -6.55 -10.22
C LYS A 58 7.69 -5.80 -11.22
N VAL A 59 8.98 -6.10 -11.23
CA VAL A 59 9.88 -5.67 -12.30
C VAL A 59 9.39 -6.42 -13.52
N ARG A 60 8.55 -5.77 -14.34
CA ARG A 60 8.22 -6.33 -15.65
C ARG A 60 9.54 -6.31 -16.44
N PRO A 61 10.08 -7.46 -16.87
CA PRO A 61 11.20 -7.45 -17.79
C PRO A 61 10.70 -6.84 -19.10
N GLY A 62 10.98 -5.55 -19.31
CA GLY A 62 10.82 -4.91 -20.61
C GLY A 62 11.90 -5.41 -21.56
N PRO A 63 11.71 -5.31 -22.90
CA PRO A 63 12.50 -6.07 -23.86
C PRO A 63 13.99 -5.77 -23.78
N PHE A 64 14.40 -4.52 -23.53
CA PHE A 64 15.79 -4.11 -23.40
C PHE A 64 15.78 -2.80 -22.58
N PHE A 65 16.58 -2.70 -21.52
CA PHE A 65 16.87 -1.50 -20.71
C PHE A 65 16.11 -0.18 -21.03
N GLY A 66 15.24 0.25 -20.09
CA GLY A 66 14.94 1.68 -19.84
C GLY A 66 13.91 2.37 -20.76
N SER A 67 12.62 2.31 -20.38
CA SER A 67 11.72 3.47 -20.31
C SER A 67 10.36 2.99 -19.78
N GLU A 68 9.85 3.69 -18.78
CA GLU A 68 8.65 3.36 -18.02
C GLU A 68 7.41 3.55 -18.90
N GLY A 69 6.84 2.47 -19.43
CA GLY A 69 5.51 2.53 -20.03
C GLY A 69 4.47 2.87 -18.94
N PRO A 70 3.51 3.76 -19.21
CA PRO A 70 2.50 4.13 -18.21
C PRO A 70 1.73 2.90 -17.75
N VAL A 71 1.36 2.88 -16.46
CA VAL A 71 0.50 1.84 -15.89
C VAL A 71 -0.87 1.95 -16.57
N GLU A 72 -1.11 1.16 -17.59
CA GLU A 72 -2.45 0.92 -18.10
C GLU A 72 -3.20 0.06 -17.06
N TRP A 73 -4.17 0.66 -16.39
CA TRP A 73 -5.16 -0.06 -15.61
C TRP A 73 -6.07 -0.81 -16.59
N ASP A 74 -5.96 -2.14 -16.59
CA ASP A 74 -6.88 -2.99 -17.32
C ASP A 74 -8.23 -3.03 -16.58
N TRP A 75 -9.25 -2.40 -17.18
CA TRP A 75 -10.63 -2.36 -16.68
C TRP A 75 -11.50 -3.46 -17.31
N SER A 76 -10.93 -4.59 -17.75
CA SER A 76 -11.74 -5.71 -18.22
C SER A 76 -12.11 -6.65 -17.08
N SER A 77 -13.35 -6.49 -16.62
CA SER A 77 -14.13 -7.39 -15.78
C SER A 77 -14.54 -8.65 -16.53
#